data_AF-A0A820MX60-F1
#
_entry.id   AF-A0A820MX60-F1
#
_cell.length_a   1.000
_cell.length_b   1.000
_cell.length_c   1.000
_cell.angle_alpha   90.00
_cell.angle_beta   90.00
_cell.angle_gamma   90.00
#
_symmetry.space_group_name_H-M   'P 1'
#
loop_
_entity.id
_entity.type
_entity.pdbx_description
1 polymer ?
#
loop_
_entity_poly.entity_id
_entity_poly.type
_entity_poly.pdbx_seq_one_letter_code
_entity_poly.pdbx_strand_id
1 'polypeptide(L)'
;LGIIDVFLDRRLTRDDGRGLGEGVMDNRETISTFKILFEPRRTVLMADRTSLTGYPTLLAHHLSIELLYPTHVFHSLIPESTLHTLNLFLKPLFLPSDYHLVNLRTLNDNNND
;
A
#
# COMPACT_ATOMS: atom_id res chain seq x y z
N LEU A 1 23.13 -15.91 8.70
CA LEU A 1 23.02 -15.22 7.40
C LEU A 1 21.76 -14.36 7.43
N GLY A 2 21.84 -13.14 6.90
CA GLY A 2 20.71 -12.20 6.80
C GLY A 2 20.57 -11.74 5.35
N ILE A 3 19.93 -12.59 4.54
CA ILE A 3 19.70 -12.35 3.11
C ILE A 3 18.19 -12.21 2.90
N ILE A 4 17.80 -11.27 2.06
CA ILE A 4 16.42 -11.07 1.62
C ILE A 4 16.46 -11.04 0.09
N ASP A 5 15.77 -12.01 -0.53
CA ASP A 5 15.66 -12.12 -1.98
C ASP A 5 14.24 -11.76 -2.43
N VAL A 6 14.13 -10.99 -3.51
CA VAL A 6 12.85 -10.61 -4.13
C VAL A 6 12.89 -10.98 -5.61
N PHE A 7 11.97 -11.84 -6.04
CA PHE A 7 11.80 -12.17 -7.45
C PHE A 7 10.95 -11.10 -8.13
N LEU A 8 11.46 -10.50 -9.21
CA LEU A 8 10.80 -9.38 -9.90
C LEU A 8 9.91 -9.83 -11.06
N ASP A 9 10.41 -10.73 -11.90
CA ASP A 9 9.69 -11.26 -13.06
C ASP A 9 10.21 -12.66 -13.43
N ARG A 10 9.45 -13.41 -14.22
CA ARG A 10 9.84 -14.71 -14.76
C ARG A 10 9.38 -14.87 -16.20
N ARG A 11 10.24 -15.46 -17.03
CA ARG A 11 9.93 -15.86 -18.40
C ARG A 11 10.07 -17.37 -18.54
N LEU A 12 9.06 -18.03 -19.11
CA LEU A 12 8.99 -19.48 -19.24
C LEU A 12 8.59 -19.86 -20.66
N THR A 13 9.38 -20.69 -21.33
CA THR A 13 9.08 -21.17 -22.69
C THR A 13 8.14 -22.37 -22.71
N ARG A 14 7.89 -23.00 -21.57
CA ARG A 14 7.13 -24.25 -21.44
C ARG A 14 6.01 -24.10 -20.42
N ASP A 15 4.88 -24.75 -20.73
CA ASP A 15 3.74 -24.94 -19.85
C ASP A 15 4.09 -25.84 -18.64
N ASP A 16 3.39 -25.64 -17.52
CA ASP A 16 3.58 -26.40 -16.28
C ASP A 16 2.58 -27.55 -16.11
N GLY A 17 1.75 -27.84 -17.12
CA GLY A 17 0.80 -28.93 -17.14
C GLY A 17 -0.46 -28.69 -16.31
N ARG A 18 -0.75 -27.43 -15.92
CA ARG A 18 -1.92 -27.08 -15.09
C ARG A 18 -3.11 -26.51 -15.87
N GLY A 19 -3.08 -26.65 -17.20
CA GLY A 19 -4.22 -26.34 -18.07
C GLY A 19 -4.17 -24.97 -18.74
N LEU A 20 -3.07 -24.21 -18.60
CA LEU A 20 -2.85 -22.99 -19.38
C LEU A 20 -2.48 -23.33 -20.84
N GLY A 21 -1.63 -24.34 -21.05
CA GLY A 21 -1.28 -24.85 -22.37
C GLY A 21 -0.20 -24.06 -23.10
N GLU A 22 0.45 -23.10 -22.43
CA GLU A 22 1.53 -22.28 -22.97
C GLU A 22 2.51 -21.83 -21.87
N GLY A 23 3.69 -21.37 -22.27
CA GLY A 23 4.64 -20.71 -21.38
C GLY A 23 4.37 -19.21 -21.24
N VAL A 24 4.92 -18.58 -20.20
CA VAL A 24 4.85 -17.12 -19.98
C VAL A 24 5.94 -16.41 -20.76
N MET A 25 5.60 -15.85 -21.92
CA MET A 25 6.54 -15.25 -22.89
C MET A 25 6.16 -13.82 -23.31
N ASP A 26 5.18 -13.22 -22.66
CA ASP A 26 4.58 -11.92 -22.97
C ASP A 26 5.00 -10.81 -21.99
N ASN A 27 6.12 -11.01 -21.28
CA ASN A 27 6.68 -10.04 -20.35
C ASN A 27 6.76 -8.63 -20.96
N ARG A 28 6.33 -7.63 -20.18
CA ARG A 28 6.50 -6.21 -20.47
C ARG A 28 7.33 -5.59 -19.37
N GLU A 29 7.97 -4.47 -19.68
CA GLU A 29 8.72 -3.73 -18.66
C GLU A 29 7.75 -3.25 -17.57
N THR A 30 8.04 -3.60 -16.33
CA THR A 30 7.28 -3.21 -15.14
C THR A 30 8.21 -2.57 -14.11
N ILE A 31 7.75 -1.48 -13.52
CA ILE A 31 8.47 -0.76 -12.46
C ILE A 31 8.06 -1.36 -11.12
N SER A 32 9.02 -1.94 -10.40
CA SER A 32 8.83 -2.43 -9.03
C SER A 32 9.44 -1.48 -8.02
N THR A 33 8.61 -0.91 -7.15
CA THR A 33 9.03 0.06 -6.12
C THR A 33 9.02 -0.58 -4.75
N PHE A 34 10.12 -0.45 -4.00
CA PHE A 34 10.27 -1.00 -2.65
C PHE A 34 10.82 0.06 -1.69
N LYS A 35 10.57 -0.14 -0.40
CA LYS A 35 11.22 0.61 0.68
C LYS A 35 11.97 -0.36 1.58
N ILE A 36 13.28 -0.16 1.71
CA ILE A 36 14.12 -0.95 2.61
C ILE A 36 14.35 -0.12 3.87
N LEU A 37 13.82 -0.60 5.00
CA LEU A 37 13.95 0.05 6.30
C LEU A 37 14.92 -0.73 7.18
N PHE A 38 15.96 -0.05 7.66
CA PHE A 38 16.82 -0.55 8.73
C PHE A 38 16.43 0.15 10.02
N GLU A 39 16.05 -0.62 11.03
CA GLU A 39 15.64 -0.09 12.32
C GLU A 39 16.33 -0.82 13.49
N PRO A 40 16.64 -0.10 14.59
CA PRO A 40 17.12 -0.74 15.79
C PRO A 40 16.03 -1.66 16.34
N ARG A 41 16.39 -2.88 16.72
CA ARG A 41 15.48 -3.75 17.44
C ARG A 41 15.20 -3.16 18.82
N ARG A 42 14.08 -2.45 18.97
CA ARG A 42 13.57 -2.10 20.28
C ARG A 42 13.20 -3.40 20.99
N THR A 43 13.74 -3.61 22.18
CA THR A 43 13.31 -4.69 23.09
C THR A 43 11.88 -4.40 23.50
N VAL A 44 10.91 -4.74 22.66
CA VAL A 44 9.53 -4.82 23.11
C VAL A 44 9.54 -5.90 24.19
N LEU A 45 9.20 -5.52 25.41
CA LEU A 45 9.20 -6.39 26.60
C LEU A 45 8.28 -7.62 26.46
N MET A 46 7.60 -7.81 25.32
CA MET A 46 6.47 -8.71 25.15
C MET A 46 6.49 -9.32 23.76
N ALA A 47 7.57 -10.00 23.40
CA ALA A 47 7.45 -11.10 22.45
C ALA A 47 7.83 -12.35 23.23
N ASP A 48 6.82 -13.05 23.73
CA ASP A 48 7.01 -14.43 24.11
C ASP A 48 7.75 -15.11 22.96
N ARG A 49 8.88 -15.77 23.25
CA ARG A 49 9.71 -16.40 22.22
C ARG A 49 8.96 -17.52 21.49
N THR A 50 7.77 -17.89 21.98
CA THR A 50 6.83 -18.84 21.36
C THR A 50 5.87 -18.20 20.34
N SER A 51 5.79 -16.87 20.27
CA SER A 51 4.92 -16.15 19.33
C SER A 51 5.34 -16.43 17.89
N LEU A 52 4.44 -17.06 17.12
CA LEU A 52 4.59 -17.28 15.67
C LEU A 52 4.37 -16.00 14.85
N THR A 53 3.91 -14.92 15.48
CA THR A 53 3.55 -13.66 14.80
C THR A 53 4.61 -12.58 15.01
N GLY A 54 4.88 -11.82 13.94
CA GLY A 54 5.66 -10.59 13.97
C GLY A 54 4.81 -9.42 13.49
N TYR A 55 5.05 -8.24 14.03
CA TYR A 55 4.35 -7.00 13.68
C TYR A 55 5.35 -5.97 13.16
N PRO A 56 5.01 -5.19 12.13
CA PRO A 56 5.84 -4.08 11.70
C PRO A 56 5.89 -3.00 12.79
N THR A 57 6.99 -2.27 12.87
CA THR A 57 7.01 -1.04 13.67
C THR A 57 6.09 0.01 13.05
N LEU A 58 5.75 1.04 13.82
CA LEU A 58 4.91 2.13 13.34
C LEU A 58 5.51 2.82 12.09
N LEU A 59 6.84 2.98 12.05
CA LEU A 59 7.52 3.56 10.89
C LEU A 59 7.45 2.63 9.67
N ALA A 60 7.71 1.33 9.85
CA ALA A 60 7.59 0.35 8.77
C ALA A 60 6.14 0.32 8.22
N HIS A 61 5.16 0.37 9.12
CA HIS A 61 3.74 0.42 8.75
C HIS A 61 3.39 1.68 7.94
N HIS A 62 3.81 2.86 8.40
CA HIS A 62 3.56 4.12 7.71
C HIS A 62 4.18 4.14 6.30
N LEU A 63 5.44 3.71 6.18
CA LEU A 63 6.12 3.64 4.88
C LEU A 63 5.46 2.65 3.92
N SER A 64 4.93 1.54 4.45
CA SER A 64 4.15 0.58 3.67
C SER A 64 2.83 1.17 3.17
N ILE A 65 2.12 1.94 3.99
CA ILE A 65 0.88 2.63 3.59
C ILE A 65 1.19 3.66 2.50
N GLU A 66 2.23 4.47 2.66
CA GLU A 66 2.61 5.48 1.67
C GLU A 66 2.96 4.86 0.31
N LEU A 67 3.53 3.64 0.30
CA LEU A 67 3.81 2.91 -0.95
C LEU A 67 2.53 2.41 -1.64
N LEU A 68 1.52 1.99 -0.87
CA LEU A 68 0.24 1.47 -1.38
C LEU A 68 -0.76 2.58 -1.76
N TYR A 69 -0.72 3.70 -1.03
CA TYR A 69 -1.65 4.83 -1.16
C TYR A 69 -0.85 6.14 -1.29
N PRO A 70 -0.21 6.37 -2.44
CA PRO A 70 0.60 7.57 -2.65
C PRO A 70 -0.27 8.84 -2.69
N THR A 71 0.33 9.97 -2.33
CA THR A 71 -0.33 11.27 -2.45
C THR A 71 -0.61 11.59 -3.92
N HIS A 72 -1.87 11.88 -4.25
CA HIS A 72 -2.26 12.32 -5.58
C HIS A 72 -2.17 13.84 -5.69
N VAL A 73 -1.34 14.33 -6.61
CA VAL A 73 -1.21 15.75 -6.91
C VAL A 73 -2.07 16.08 -8.12
N PHE A 74 -2.95 17.06 -7.97
CA PHE A 74 -3.83 17.54 -9.04
C PHE A 74 -3.38 18.94 -9.46
N HIS A 75 -3.20 19.14 -10.76
CA HIS A 75 -2.87 20.44 -11.33
C HIS A 75 -4.14 21.10 -11.89
N SER A 76 -4.37 22.36 -11.51
CA SER A 76 -5.47 23.16 -12.03
C SER A 76 -4.99 24.08 -13.14
N LEU A 77 -5.79 24.20 -14.20
CA LEU A 77 -5.60 25.21 -15.25
C LEU A 77 -6.30 26.53 -14.93
N ILE A 78 -7.12 26.54 -13.87
CA ILE A 78 -7.89 27.70 -13.42
C ILE A 78 -6.96 28.63 -12.63
N PRO A 79 -6.99 29.96 -12.85
CA PRO A 79 -6.21 30.92 -12.09
C PRO A 79 -6.46 30.79 -10.58
N GLU A 80 -5.41 30.92 -9.79
CA GLU A 80 -5.47 30.81 -8.32
C GLU A 80 -6.51 31.76 -7.70
N SER A 81 -6.70 32.94 -8.28
CA SER A 81 -7.70 33.93 -7.84
C SER A 81 -9.15 33.45 -7.89
N THR A 82 -9.44 32.43 -8.71
CA THR A 82 -10.76 31.81 -8.84
C THR A 82 -10.88 30.49 -8.08
N LEU A 83 -9.77 29.95 -7.57
CA LEU A 83 -9.80 28.79 -6.70
C LEU A 83 -10.37 29.21 -5.35
N HIS A 84 -11.60 28.79 -5.07
CA HIS A 84 -12.06 28.77 -3.69
C HIS A 84 -11.29 27.64 -3.02
N THR A 85 -10.56 27.94 -1.95
CA THR A 85 -9.92 26.90 -1.13
C THR A 85 -11.02 25.99 -0.62
N LEU A 86 -11.25 24.90 -1.32
CA LEU A 86 -12.01 23.77 -0.84
C LEU A 86 -11.11 23.10 0.19
N ASN A 87 -11.10 23.73 1.36
CA ASN A 87 -10.79 23.09 2.61
C ASN A 87 -11.93 22.09 2.86
N LEU A 88 -11.96 21.03 2.06
CA LEU A 88 -12.56 19.74 2.38
C LEU A 88 -11.73 19.13 3.52
N PHE A 89 -11.58 19.89 4.59
CA PHE A 89 -11.46 19.31 5.90
C PHE A 89 -12.82 18.64 6.13
N LEU A 90 -12.88 17.36 5.77
CA LEU A 90 -13.21 16.42 6.83
C LEU A 90 -12.39 16.92 8.02
N LYS A 91 -13.03 17.65 8.97
CA LYS A 91 -12.39 18.09 10.22
C LYS A 91 -11.40 16.99 10.58
N PRO A 92 -10.10 17.29 10.76
CA PRO A 92 -9.06 16.27 10.73
C PRO A 92 -9.58 15.07 11.48
N LEU A 93 -9.88 14.02 10.72
CA LEU A 93 -10.27 12.77 11.32
C LEU A 93 -8.97 12.34 11.99
N PHE A 94 -8.81 12.71 13.26
CA PHE A 94 -7.63 12.41 14.06
C PHE A 94 -7.69 10.91 14.32
N LEU A 95 -7.37 10.15 13.30
CA LEU A 95 -7.11 8.74 13.40
C LEU A 95 -5.73 8.62 14.07
N PRO A 96 -5.60 7.81 15.13
CA PRO A 96 -4.30 7.45 15.64
C PRO A 96 -3.45 6.81 14.53
N SER A 97 -2.13 6.86 14.67
CA SER A 97 -1.18 6.47 13.61
C SER A 97 -1.23 4.98 13.21
N ASP A 98 -1.94 4.17 13.99
CA ASP A 98 -2.23 2.75 13.78
C ASP A 98 -3.62 2.48 13.17
N TYR A 99 -4.40 3.52 12.83
CA TYR A 99 -5.69 3.41 12.16
C TYR A 99 -5.59 3.89 10.71
N HIS A 100 -6.13 3.09 9.78
CA HIS A 100 -6.14 3.40 8.35
C HIS A 100 -7.54 3.25 7.76
N LEU A 101 -8.04 4.30 7.10
CA LEU A 101 -9.33 4.29 6.43
C LEU A 101 -9.22 3.54 5.10
N VAL A 102 -9.68 2.29 5.08
CA VAL A 102 -9.62 1.40 3.90
C VAL A 102 -10.73 1.65 2.87
N ASN A 103 -11.88 2.18 3.30
CA ASN A 103 -13.00 2.41 2.41
C ASN A 103 -13.91 3.52 2.96
N LEU A 104 -14.28 4.46 2.11
CA LEU A 104 -15.31 5.47 2.36
C LEU A 104 -16.20 5.53 1.12
N ARG A 105 -17.43 5.05 1.25
CA ARG A 105 -18.40 5.02 0.14
C ARG A 105 -19.70 5.70 0.56
N THR A 106 -20.28 6.46 -0.35
CA THR A 106 -21.65 6.96 -0.20
C THR A 106 -22.62 5.85 -0.57
N LEU A 107 -23.57 5.56 0.32
CA LEU A 107 -24.70 4.70 0.02
C LEU A 107 -25.88 5.59 -0.35
N ASN A 108 -26.49 5.33 -1.50
CA ASN A 108 -27.71 6.03 -1.89
C ASN A 108 -28.90 5.30 -1.29
N ASP A 109 -29.61 5.93 -0.36
CA ASP A 109 -30.81 5.36 0.25
C ASP A 109 -32.04 5.96 -0.47
N ASN A 110 -32.40 5.36 -1.61
CA ASN A 110 -33.63 5.70 -2.34
C ASN A 110 -34.83 4.93 -1.76
N ASN A 111 -35.03 4.97 -0.44
CA ASN A 111 -36.28 4.47 0.16
C ASN A 111 -37.36 5.55 0.05
N ASN A 112 -37.90 5.68 -1.16
CA ASN A 112 -39.26 6.19 -1.38
C ASN A 112 -40.18 4.97 -1.52
N ASP A 113 -40.54 4.37 -0.39
CA ASP A 113 -41.77 3.60 -0.23
C ASP A 113 -42.77 4.45 0.57
#